data_AF-A0A944Y4I0-F1
#
_entry.id   AF-A0A944Y4I0-F1
#
_cell.length_a   1.000
_cell.length_b   1.000
_cell.length_c   1.000
_cell.angle_alpha   90.00
_cell.angle_beta   90.00
_cell.angle_gamma   90.00
#
_symmetry.space_group_name_H-M   'P 1'
#
loop_
_entity.id
_entity.type
_entity.pdbx_description
1 polymer ?
#
loop_
_entity_poly.entity_id
_entity_poly.type
_entity_poly.pdbx_seq_one_letter_code
_entity_poly.pdbx_strand_id
1 'polypeptide(L)'
;MKLIKLSIIFLLLQPCISKTQEKYPPSKKIERPVAKIAPLLANRFYIYKFLKGVFGVSSEEILFENILKRTNLFNGPCDIYEQVRPSLEEVESRNSKCFSGSPSFKLPINADIRLLSSALMIKTCNALVNNENSFNSVLEKLGEKRVVDFLALEKAIKIFHPHQTPQARTINKLLTLSKKSGNANWKWIFYTLCLDPSWRQL
;
A
#
# COMPACT_ATOMS: atom_id res chain seq x y z
N MET A 1 32.23 9.83 92.56
CA MET A 1 31.41 11.05 92.49
C MET A 1 30.05 10.69 91.91
N LYS A 2 28.97 11.03 92.61
CA LYS A 2 27.55 10.75 92.30
C LYS A 2 27.06 11.59 91.12
N LEU A 3 26.11 11.04 90.33
CA LEU A 3 24.91 11.66 89.71
C LEU A 3 24.36 10.62 88.70
N ILE A 4 23.35 9.78 88.94
CA ILE A 4 21.92 9.96 89.32
C ILE A 4 21.07 10.69 88.26
N LYS A 5 20.04 9.97 87.78
CA LYS A 5 18.79 10.38 87.09
C LYS A 5 18.92 10.74 85.60
N LEU A 6 17.94 10.49 84.72
CA LEU A 6 16.49 10.30 84.83
C LEU A 6 15.98 9.68 83.51
N SER A 7 14.88 8.91 83.58
CA SER A 7 13.76 8.75 82.61
C SER A 7 14.06 8.63 81.09
N ILE A 8 13.40 7.78 80.32
CA ILE A 8 11.95 7.78 80.04
C ILE A 8 11.60 6.42 79.43
N ILE A 9 10.58 5.79 80.01
CA ILE A 9 9.81 4.68 79.46
C ILE A 9 9.02 5.22 78.26
N PHE A 10 9.21 4.65 77.07
CA PHE A 10 8.28 4.83 75.94
C PHE A 10 7.77 3.46 75.48
N LEU A 11 6.69 3.03 76.15
CA LEU A 11 5.73 2.07 75.67
C LEU A 11 5.04 2.67 74.44
N LEU A 12 5.35 2.18 73.24
CA LEU A 12 4.46 2.31 72.10
C LEU A 12 4.22 0.93 71.49
N LEU A 13 3.09 0.38 71.93
CA LEU A 13 2.31 -0.64 71.26
C LEU A 13 2.21 -0.31 69.77
N GLN A 14 2.82 -1.13 68.92
CA GLN A 14 2.53 -1.11 67.49
C GLN A 14 1.16 -1.75 67.26
N PRO A 15 0.18 -1.03 66.68
CA PRO A 15 -1.06 -1.66 66.26
C PRO A 15 -0.80 -2.59 65.05
N CYS A 16 -1.23 -3.84 65.18
CA CYS A 16 -1.36 -4.77 64.06
C CYS A 16 -2.31 -4.19 63.01
N ILE A 17 -1.75 -3.63 61.94
CA ILE A 17 -2.52 -3.26 60.74
C ILE A 17 -2.80 -4.55 59.98
N SER A 18 -3.96 -5.17 60.27
CA SER A 18 -4.53 -6.22 59.43
C SER A 18 -4.80 -5.64 58.04
N LYS A 19 -3.99 -6.04 57.05
CA LYS A 19 -4.27 -5.79 55.63
C LYS A 19 -5.48 -6.60 55.21
N THR A 20 -6.65 -5.98 55.18
CA THR A 20 -7.79 -6.47 54.41
C THR A 20 -7.39 -6.45 52.93
N GLN A 21 -7.12 -7.62 52.36
CA GLN A 21 -7.01 -7.76 50.91
C GLN A 21 -8.40 -7.57 50.30
N GLU A 22 -8.65 -6.38 49.75
CA GLU A 22 -9.74 -6.17 48.81
C GLU A 22 -9.59 -7.17 47.66
N LYS A 23 -10.46 -8.18 47.63
CA LYS A 23 -10.65 -9.03 46.47
C LYS A 23 -11.28 -8.19 45.37
N TYR A 24 -10.44 -7.63 44.51
CA TYR A 24 -10.89 -7.05 43.25
C TYR A 24 -11.66 -8.12 42.47
N PRO A 25 -12.88 -7.81 41.96
CA PRO A 25 -13.61 -8.73 41.11
C PRO A 25 -12.72 -9.11 39.90
N PRO A 26 -12.76 -10.37 39.45
CA PRO A 26 -11.94 -10.81 38.33
C PRO A 26 -12.19 -9.89 37.15
N SER A 27 -11.13 -9.26 36.63
CA SER A 27 -11.22 -8.35 35.50
C SER A 27 -11.91 -9.09 34.36
N LYS A 28 -13.13 -8.67 34.01
CA LYS A 28 -13.81 -9.14 32.80
C LYS A 28 -12.81 -8.93 31.67
N LYS A 29 -12.33 -10.02 31.06
CA LYS A 29 -11.51 -9.93 29.85
C LYS A 29 -12.38 -9.24 28.82
N ILE A 30 -12.15 -7.94 28.63
CA ILE A 30 -12.70 -7.22 27.50
C ILE A 30 -11.98 -7.82 26.31
N GLU A 31 -12.61 -8.77 25.64
CA GLU A 31 -12.23 -9.18 24.30
C GLU A 31 -12.33 -7.93 23.44
N ARG A 32 -11.20 -7.22 23.28
CA ARG A 32 -11.12 -6.14 22.31
C ARG A 32 -11.43 -6.80 20.98
N PRO A 33 -12.44 -6.34 20.23
CA PRO A 33 -12.65 -6.85 18.89
C PRO A 33 -11.31 -6.70 18.18
N VAL A 34 -10.73 -7.82 17.76
CA VAL A 34 -9.55 -7.81 16.91
C VAL A 34 -10.03 -7.14 15.64
N ALA A 35 -9.78 -5.84 15.54
CA ALA A 35 -10.13 -5.08 14.36
C ALA A 35 -9.45 -5.81 13.20
N LYS A 36 -10.25 -6.39 12.29
CA LYS A 36 -9.73 -6.82 11.00
C LYS A 36 -9.11 -5.58 10.39
N ILE A 37 -7.78 -5.49 10.44
CA ILE A 37 -7.04 -4.45 9.77
C ILE A 37 -7.35 -4.65 8.31
N ALA A 38 -8.21 -3.79 7.75
CA ALA A 38 -8.50 -3.82 6.32
C ALA A 38 -7.15 -3.70 5.59
N PRO A 39 -6.90 -4.52 4.54
CA PRO A 39 -5.63 -4.49 3.86
C PRO A 39 -5.35 -3.07 3.38
N LEU A 40 -4.24 -2.49 3.84
CA LEU A 40 -3.83 -1.15 3.48
C LEU A 40 -3.47 -1.17 2.00
N LEU A 41 -4.21 -0.42 1.19
CA LEU A 41 -3.87 -0.27 -0.21
C LEU A 41 -2.82 0.82 -0.39
N ALA A 42 -1.87 0.51 -1.27
CA ALA A 42 -0.88 1.45 -1.73
C ALA A 42 -1.52 2.72 -2.30
N ASN A 43 -0.85 3.84 -2.06
CA ASN A 43 -1.34 5.14 -2.48
C ASN A 43 -1.02 5.46 -3.94
N ARG A 44 -1.56 6.59 -4.42
CA ARG A 44 -1.38 7.03 -5.80
C ARG A 44 0.07 7.15 -6.25
N PHE A 45 0.99 7.53 -5.35
CA PHE A 45 2.41 7.68 -5.70
C PHE A 45 3.08 6.33 -5.90
N TYR A 46 2.78 5.36 -5.03
CA TYR A 46 3.25 3.99 -5.21
C TYR A 46 2.69 3.39 -6.50
N ILE A 47 1.36 3.44 -6.70
CA ILE A 47 0.70 2.89 -7.89
C ILE A 47 1.30 3.51 -9.16
N TYR A 48 1.46 4.84 -9.18
CA TYR A 48 2.09 5.56 -10.28
C TYR A 48 3.52 5.08 -10.55
N LYS A 49 4.39 5.08 -9.53
CA LYS A 49 5.80 4.69 -9.68
C LYS A 49 5.93 3.22 -10.09
N PHE A 50 5.14 2.34 -9.49
CA PHE A 50 5.15 0.91 -9.77
C PHE A 50 4.72 0.63 -11.21
N LEU A 51 3.55 1.11 -11.63
CA LEU A 51 3.06 0.87 -12.99
C LEU A 51 3.92 1.57 -14.05
N LYS A 52 4.48 2.75 -13.75
CA LYS A 52 5.49 3.38 -14.63
C LYS A 52 6.74 2.52 -14.74
N GLY A 53 7.17 1.92 -13.63
CA GLY A 53 8.26 0.94 -13.60
C GLY A 53 7.98 -0.28 -14.47
N VAL A 54 6.74 -0.77 -14.50
CA VAL A 54 6.31 -1.94 -15.29
C VAL A 54 6.11 -1.63 -16.77
N PHE A 55 5.39 -0.56 -17.09
CA PHE A 55 4.96 -0.21 -18.46
C PHE A 55 5.84 0.86 -19.14
N GLY A 56 6.90 1.33 -18.48
CA GLY A 56 7.85 2.27 -19.06
C GLY A 56 7.36 3.72 -19.06
N VAL A 57 8.19 4.62 -19.61
CA VAL A 57 7.95 6.09 -19.58
C VAL A 57 6.70 6.49 -20.36
N SER A 58 6.37 5.79 -21.44
CA SER A 58 5.19 6.03 -22.28
C SER A 58 3.85 5.90 -21.55
N SER A 59 3.86 5.31 -20.35
CA SER A 59 2.68 5.19 -19.49
C SER A 59 2.36 6.44 -18.67
N GLU A 60 3.26 7.42 -18.62
CA GLU A 60 3.21 8.56 -17.69
C GLU A 60 1.91 9.36 -17.78
N GLU A 61 1.47 9.71 -19.00
CA GLU A 61 0.24 10.47 -19.20
C GLU A 61 -1.01 9.69 -18.75
N ILE A 62 -1.11 8.41 -19.11
CA ILE A 62 -2.23 7.54 -18.72
C ILE A 62 -2.30 7.41 -17.19
N LEU A 63 -1.15 7.20 -16.54
CA LEU A 63 -1.05 7.07 -15.10
C LEU A 63 -1.32 8.39 -14.38
N PHE A 64 -0.90 9.51 -14.96
CA PHE A 64 -1.18 10.83 -14.44
C PHE A 64 -2.69 11.09 -14.39
N GLU A 65 -3.36 10.88 -15.53
CA GLU A 65 -4.77 11.18 -15.74
C GLU A 65 -5.72 10.32 -14.89
N ASN A 66 -5.38 9.04 -14.70
CA ASN A 66 -6.28 8.09 -14.05
C ASN A 66 -5.91 7.82 -12.59
N ILE A 67 -4.65 8.01 -12.17
CA ILE A 67 -4.17 7.67 -10.82
C ILE A 67 -3.66 8.90 -10.09
N LEU A 68 -2.58 9.50 -10.59
CA LEU A 68 -1.79 10.47 -9.81
C LEU A 68 -2.56 11.76 -9.50
N LYS A 69 -3.40 12.23 -10.43
CA LYS A 69 -4.24 13.42 -10.19
C LYS A 69 -5.50 13.15 -9.34
N ARG A 70 -5.81 11.89 -9.05
CA ARG A 70 -7.05 11.46 -8.40
C ARG A 70 -6.86 11.31 -6.88
N THR A 71 -6.48 12.41 -6.24
CA THR A 71 -6.11 12.47 -4.82
C THR A 71 -7.18 11.87 -3.89
N ASN A 72 -8.46 12.18 -4.14
CA ASN A 72 -9.60 11.70 -3.34
C ASN A 72 -9.94 10.21 -3.51
N LEU A 73 -9.32 9.51 -4.45
CA LEU A 73 -9.64 8.11 -4.78
C LEU A 73 -8.51 7.14 -4.45
N PHE A 74 -7.26 7.59 -4.64
CA PHE A 74 -6.06 6.79 -4.38
C PHE A 74 -5.23 7.35 -3.22
N ASN A 75 -5.74 8.37 -2.52
CA ASN A 75 -5.13 8.98 -1.34
C ASN A 75 -3.65 9.37 -1.58
N GLY A 76 -2.84 9.43 -0.52
CA GLY A 76 -1.46 9.90 -0.58
C GLY A 76 -1.40 11.41 -0.34
N PRO A 77 -1.16 11.88 0.90
CA PRO A 77 -1.14 13.29 1.17
C PRO A 77 -0.05 13.99 0.38
N CYS A 78 -0.36 15.22 0.02
CA CYS A 78 0.62 16.11 -0.56
C CYS A 78 1.55 16.64 0.52
N ASP A 79 2.84 16.82 0.18
CA ASP A 79 3.75 17.53 1.05
C ASP A 79 3.23 18.96 1.26
N ILE A 80 3.19 19.40 2.52
CA ILE A 80 2.77 20.75 2.90
C ILE A 80 3.73 21.80 2.35
N TYR A 81 5.02 21.49 2.24
CA TYR A 81 6.02 22.42 1.73
C TYR A 81 5.90 22.59 0.21
N GLU A 82 5.48 21.56 -0.50
CA GLU A 82 5.15 21.67 -1.92
C GLU A 82 3.90 22.54 -2.14
N GLN A 83 2.91 22.52 -1.25
CA GLN A 83 1.69 23.34 -1.41
C GLN A 83 1.87 24.84 -1.14
N VAL A 84 2.86 25.21 -0.31
CA VAL A 84 3.07 26.58 0.16
C VAL A 84 4.14 27.31 -0.67
N ARG A 85 4.82 26.62 -1.60
CA ARG A 85 5.88 27.25 -2.40
C ARG A 85 5.25 28.20 -3.45
N PRO A 86 5.49 29.52 -3.37
CA PRO A 86 5.01 30.44 -4.39
C PRO A 86 5.64 30.07 -5.73
N SER A 87 4.86 30.16 -6.82
CA SER A 87 5.24 29.79 -8.19
C SER A 87 6.25 30.78 -8.80
N LEU A 88 7.39 30.97 -8.13
CA LEU A 88 8.42 31.88 -8.55
C LEU A 88 9.48 31.09 -9.32
N GLU A 89 9.45 31.35 -10.63
CA GLU A 89 10.48 31.06 -11.62
C GLU A 89 10.57 29.61 -12.13
N GLU A 90 10.79 29.54 -13.44
CA GLU A 90 10.91 28.37 -14.30
C GLU A 90 11.91 27.35 -13.75
N VAL A 91 11.44 26.46 -12.89
CA VAL A 91 12.05 25.14 -12.73
C VAL A 91 11.13 24.18 -13.43
N GLU A 92 11.55 23.68 -14.59
CA GLU A 92 10.88 22.60 -15.32
C GLU A 92 10.62 21.42 -14.38
N SER A 93 9.43 21.45 -13.80
CA SER A 93 8.87 20.33 -13.08
C SER A 93 7.43 20.28 -13.53
N ARG A 94 7.21 19.62 -14.68
CA ARG A 94 5.89 19.17 -15.18
C ARG A 94 5.13 18.26 -14.19
N ASN A 95 5.54 18.22 -12.93
CA ASN A 95 5.31 17.09 -12.05
C ASN A 95 5.36 17.46 -10.55
N SER A 96 5.08 18.69 -10.16
CA SER A 96 4.75 19.03 -8.77
C SER A 96 3.22 19.11 -8.62
N LYS A 97 2.47 18.05 -8.93
CA LYS A 97 1.95 16.95 -8.08
C LYS A 97 1.03 17.29 -6.91
N CYS A 98 0.93 18.55 -6.48
CA CYS A 98 0.18 18.93 -5.26
C CYS A 98 -0.43 20.34 -5.24
N PHE A 99 -0.37 21.07 -6.37
CA PHE A 99 -0.53 22.54 -6.42
C PHE A 99 -1.95 23.05 -6.70
N SER A 100 -3.01 22.29 -6.39
CA SER A 100 -4.37 22.64 -6.83
C SER A 100 -5.31 23.06 -5.69
N GLY A 101 -4.84 23.83 -4.69
CA GLY A 101 -5.67 24.49 -3.66
C GLY A 101 -6.59 23.58 -2.83
N SER A 102 -6.52 22.26 -3.02
CA SER A 102 -7.30 21.26 -2.32
C SER A 102 -6.55 20.90 -1.04
N PRO A 103 -7.23 20.66 0.10
CA PRO A 103 -6.60 20.25 1.35
C PRO A 103 -6.10 18.78 1.29
N SER A 104 -5.32 18.46 0.26
CA SER A 104 -4.77 17.14 -0.03
C SER A 104 -3.72 16.74 1.01
N PHE A 105 -3.20 17.67 1.82
CA PHE A 105 -2.32 17.35 2.95
C PHE A 105 -3.03 16.57 4.08
N LYS A 106 -4.36 16.69 4.21
CA LYS A 106 -5.13 15.97 5.24
C LYS A 106 -5.56 14.57 4.80
N LEU A 107 -5.25 14.17 3.56
CA LEU A 107 -5.62 12.85 3.07
C LEU A 107 -4.83 11.77 3.82
N PRO A 108 -5.46 10.62 4.12
CA PRO A 108 -4.75 9.51 4.73
C PRO A 108 -3.64 9.02 3.79
N ILE A 109 -2.60 8.41 4.37
CA ILE A 109 -1.48 7.88 3.59
C ILE A 109 -1.95 6.74 2.69
N ASN A 110 -2.86 5.89 3.18
CA ASN A 110 -3.32 4.69 2.49
C ASN A 110 -4.68 4.90 1.83
N ALA A 111 -4.94 4.17 0.75
CA ALA A 111 -6.20 4.22 0.02
C ALA A 111 -7.25 3.27 0.62
N ASP A 112 -8.51 3.69 0.64
CA ASP A 112 -9.63 2.78 0.88
C ASP A 112 -10.06 2.12 -0.44
N ILE A 113 -10.61 0.90 -0.36
CA ILE A 113 -11.23 0.25 -1.52
C ILE A 113 -12.54 1.00 -1.84
N ARG A 114 -12.59 1.64 -3.01
CA ARG A 114 -13.77 2.34 -3.51
C ARG A 114 -14.13 1.80 -4.89
N LEU A 115 -15.42 1.71 -5.19
CA LEU A 115 -15.88 1.25 -6.52
C LEU A 115 -15.26 2.08 -7.65
N LEU A 116 -15.17 3.40 -7.45
CA LEU A 116 -14.62 4.32 -8.44
C LEU A 116 -13.10 4.17 -8.61
N SER A 117 -12.34 3.85 -7.55
CA SER A 117 -10.91 3.58 -7.67
C SER A 117 -10.66 2.27 -8.42
N SER A 118 -11.47 1.23 -8.20
CA SER A 118 -11.44 0.00 -8.98
C SER A 118 -11.78 0.22 -10.46
N ALA A 119 -12.80 1.03 -10.77
CA ALA A 119 -13.15 1.37 -12.15
C ALA A 119 -12.03 2.13 -12.87
N LEU A 120 -11.37 3.07 -12.17
CA LEU A 120 -10.21 3.77 -12.72
C LEU A 120 -9.02 2.85 -12.92
N MET A 121 -8.79 1.87 -12.05
CA MET A 121 -7.76 0.86 -12.26
C MET A 121 -8.05 0.00 -13.50
N ILE A 122 -9.31 -0.41 -13.70
CA ILE A 122 -9.75 -1.10 -14.92
C ILE A 122 -9.45 -0.26 -16.17
N LYS A 123 -9.87 1.00 -16.16
CA LYS A 123 -9.60 1.95 -17.25
C LYS A 123 -8.10 2.13 -17.50
N THR A 124 -7.31 2.26 -16.43
CA THR A 124 -5.86 2.46 -16.48
C THR A 124 -5.17 1.24 -17.08
N CYS A 125 -5.40 0.05 -16.52
CA CYS A 125 -4.79 -1.18 -17.02
C CYS A 125 -5.18 -1.46 -18.47
N ASN A 126 -6.44 -1.21 -18.85
CA ASN A 126 -6.87 -1.35 -20.25
C ASN A 126 -6.16 -0.35 -21.17
N ALA A 127 -6.01 0.91 -20.75
CA ALA A 127 -5.29 1.92 -21.54
C ALA A 127 -3.80 1.57 -21.68
N LEU A 128 -3.16 1.07 -20.63
CA LEU A 128 -1.74 0.68 -20.64
C LEU A 128 -1.45 -0.46 -21.62
N VAL A 129 -2.26 -1.52 -21.62
CA VAL A 129 -2.03 -2.67 -22.52
C VAL A 129 -2.42 -2.38 -23.97
N ASN A 130 -3.25 -1.38 -24.21
CA ASN A 130 -3.66 -0.96 -25.57
C ASN A 130 -2.79 0.17 -26.14
N ASN A 131 -2.03 0.88 -25.30
CA ASN A 131 -1.00 1.79 -25.76
C ASN A 131 0.22 0.98 -26.23
N GLU A 132 0.52 1.05 -27.52
CA GLU A 132 1.57 0.23 -28.15
C GLU A 132 2.94 0.42 -27.51
N ASN A 133 3.34 1.66 -27.24
CA ASN A 133 4.63 1.96 -26.63
C ASN A 133 4.74 1.40 -25.20
N SER A 134 3.70 1.58 -24.40
CA SER A 134 3.64 1.05 -23.02
C SER A 134 3.63 -0.48 -23.00
N PHE A 135 2.90 -1.09 -23.93
CA PHE A 135 2.81 -2.53 -24.08
C PHE A 135 4.14 -3.15 -24.56
N ASN A 136 4.82 -2.50 -25.50
CA ASN A 136 6.14 -2.94 -25.96
C ASN A 136 7.18 -2.85 -24.84
N SER A 137 7.16 -1.78 -24.03
CA SER A 137 8.05 -1.66 -22.86
C SER A 137 7.89 -2.80 -21.85
N VAL A 138 6.67 -3.27 -21.60
CA VAL A 138 6.47 -4.41 -20.69
C VAL A 138 6.84 -5.75 -21.35
N LEU A 139 6.62 -5.90 -22.66
CA LEU A 139 7.05 -7.07 -23.41
C LEU A 139 8.58 -7.22 -23.45
N GLU A 140 9.33 -6.13 -23.61
CA GLU A 140 10.79 -6.13 -23.62
C GLU A 140 11.38 -6.69 -22.32
N LYS A 141 10.70 -6.51 -21.19
CA LYS A 141 11.10 -7.09 -19.90
C LYS A 141 11.02 -8.62 -19.86
N LEU A 142 10.28 -9.25 -20.78
CA LEU A 142 10.27 -10.71 -20.93
C LEU A 142 11.51 -11.22 -21.69
N GLY A 143 12.23 -10.35 -22.39
CA GLY A 143 13.32 -10.67 -23.30
C GLY A 143 12.82 -11.24 -24.63
N GLU A 144 13.63 -12.10 -25.25
CA GLU A 144 13.34 -12.68 -26.57
C GLU A 144 12.14 -13.65 -26.59
N LYS A 145 11.68 -14.10 -25.42
CA LYS A 145 10.57 -15.06 -25.31
C LYS A 145 9.21 -14.37 -25.50
N ARG A 146 8.78 -14.28 -26.76
CA ARG A 146 7.42 -13.80 -27.13
C ARG A 146 6.37 -14.90 -27.19
N VAL A 147 6.77 -16.17 -27.10
CA VAL A 147 5.85 -17.31 -27.00
C VAL A 147 5.33 -17.41 -25.57
N VAL A 148 4.01 -17.53 -25.40
CA VAL A 148 3.41 -17.75 -24.08
C VAL A 148 3.66 -19.19 -23.65
N ASP A 149 4.73 -19.40 -22.89
CA ASP A 149 5.08 -20.65 -22.22
C ASP A 149 5.09 -20.49 -20.69
N PHE A 150 5.31 -21.59 -19.97
CA PHE A 150 5.34 -21.58 -18.50
C PHE A 150 6.38 -20.60 -17.94
N LEU A 151 7.58 -20.58 -18.52
CA LEU A 151 8.70 -19.79 -18.04
C LEU A 151 8.52 -18.29 -18.33
N ALA A 152 7.95 -17.94 -19.48
CA ALA A 152 7.60 -16.58 -19.84
C ALA A 152 6.48 -16.04 -18.94
N LEU A 153 5.50 -16.87 -18.57
CA LEU A 153 4.47 -16.49 -17.60
C LEU A 153 5.02 -16.32 -16.19
N GLU A 154 5.94 -17.19 -15.77
CA GLU A 154 6.63 -17.03 -14.49
C GLU A 154 7.36 -15.69 -14.42
N LYS A 155 8.09 -15.33 -15.49
CA LYS A 155 8.73 -14.01 -15.63
C LYS A 155 7.71 -12.89 -15.60
N ALA A 156 6.60 -13.00 -16.33
CA ALA A 156 5.55 -11.99 -16.36
C ALA A 156 4.94 -11.75 -14.98
N ILE A 157 4.68 -12.81 -14.20
CA ILE A 157 4.20 -12.70 -12.83
C ILE A 157 5.24 -12.01 -11.94
N LYS A 158 6.53 -12.36 -12.09
CA LYS A 158 7.63 -11.74 -11.32
C LYS A 158 7.82 -10.25 -11.60
N ILE A 159 7.41 -9.75 -12.78
CA ILE A 159 7.40 -8.30 -13.05
C ILE A 159 6.46 -7.57 -12.08
N PHE A 160 5.32 -8.18 -11.72
CA PHE A 160 4.35 -7.60 -10.79
C PHE A 160 4.58 -8.02 -9.34
N HIS A 161 5.13 -9.22 -9.11
CA HIS A 161 5.32 -9.82 -7.80
C HIS A 161 6.76 -10.34 -7.64
N PRO A 162 7.76 -9.47 -7.53
CA PRO A 162 9.18 -9.86 -7.56
C PRO A 162 9.58 -10.79 -6.41
N HIS A 163 8.89 -10.71 -5.27
CA HIS A 163 9.18 -11.49 -4.07
C HIS A 163 8.29 -12.73 -3.90
N GLN A 164 7.32 -12.95 -4.80
CA GLN A 164 6.42 -14.10 -4.70
C GLN A 164 6.86 -15.19 -5.67
N THR A 165 6.93 -16.43 -5.19
CA THR A 165 7.11 -17.59 -6.07
C THR A 165 5.79 -17.88 -6.78
N PRO A 166 5.74 -17.80 -8.13
CA PRO A 166 4.51 -18.03 -8.86
C PRO A 166 3.99 -19.45 -8.65
N GLN A 167 2.74 -19.58 -8.22
CA GLN A 167 2.12 -20.90 -8.05
C GLN A 167 1.82 -21.52 -9.42
N ALA A 168 2.16 -22.80 -9.60
CA ALA A 168 1.87 -23.54 -10.85
C ALA A 168 0.38 -23.47 -11.25
N ARG A 169 -0.53 -23.45 -10.26
CA ARG A 169 -1.97 -23.28 -10.48
C ARG A 169 -2.30 -21.95 -11.16
N THR A 170 -1.65 -20.86 -10.77
CA THR A 170 -1.85 -19.52 -11.36
C THR A 170 -1.32 -19.49 -12.79
N ILE A 171 -0.13 -20.05 -13.03
CA ILE A 171 0.45 -20.15 -14.37
C ILE A 171 -0.46 -20.97 -15.29
N ASN A 172 -0.96 -22.11 -14.83
CA ASN A 172 -1.88 -22.95 -15.61
C ASN A 172 -3.18 -22.22 -15.97
N LYS A 173 -3.73 -21.40 -15.06
CA LYS A 173 -4.90 -20.56 -15.37
C LYS A 173 -4.58 -19.52 -16.44
N LEU A 174 -3.44 -18.84 -16.34
CA LEU A 174 -3.01 -17.85 -17.34
C LEU A 174 -2.74 -18.50 -18.71
N LEU A 175 -2.15 -19.70 -18.75
CA LEU A 175 -1.98 -20.49 -19.97
C LEU A 175 -3.33 -20.77 -20.62
N THR A 176 -4.31 -21.26 -19.86
CA THR A 176 -5.65 -21.55 -20.38
C THR A 176 -6.34 -20.28 -20.90
N LEU A 177 -6.20 -19.16 -20.19
CA LEU A 177 -6.72 -17.86 -20.63
C LEU A 177 -6.09 -17.41 -21.95
N SER A 178 -4.78 -17.57 -22.10
CA SER A 178 -4.07 -17.19 -23.33
C SER A 178 -4.53 -17.99 -24.56
N LYS A 179 -4.83 -19.28 -24.38
CA LYS A 179 -5.28 -20.17 -25.47
C LYS A 179 -6.71 -19.89 -25.91
N LYS A 180 -7.60 -19.50 -24.99
CA LYS A 180 -9.00 -19.22 -25.29
C LYS A 180 -9.19 -18.01 -26.21
N SER A 181 -8.23 -17.09 -26.23
CA SER A 181 -8.29 -15.86 -27.04
C SER A 181 -7.92 -16.06 -28.52
N GLY A 182 -7.66 -17.28 -29.00
CA GLY A 182 -7.36 -17.59 -30.40
C GLY A 182 -5.93 -17.26 -30.84
N ASN A 183 -5.26 -16.31 -30.16
CA ASN A 183 -3.82 -16.05 -30.25
C ASN A 183 -3.28 -15.82 -28.84
N ALA A 184 -2.01 -16.15 -28.62
CA ALA A 184 -1.27 -15.96 -27.37
C ALA A 184 -1.19 -14.48 -26.98
N ASN A 185 -2.29 -13.96 -26.42
CA ASN A 185 -2.50 -12.52 -26.29
C ASN A 185 -1.93 -12.02 -24.96
N TRP A 186 -0.66 -11.64 -25.00
CA TRP A 186 0.04 -10.99 -23.90
C TRP A 186 -0.73 -9.79 -23.33
N LYS A 187 -1.56 -9.08 -24.12
CA LYS A 187 -2.38 -7.98 -23.58
C LYS A 187 -3.33 -8.46 -22.49
N TRP A 188 -4.00 -9.59 -22.66
CA TRP A 188 -4.90 -10.14 -21.64
C TRP A 188 -4.16 -10.59 -20.40
N ILE A 189 -2.96 -11.17 -20.57
CA ILE A 189 -2.11 -11.59 -19.45
C ILE A 189 -1.70 -10.36 -18.63
N PHE A 190 -1.10 -9.36 -19.27
CA PHE A 190 -0.65 -8.14 -18.60
C PHE A 190 -1.80 -7.32 -18.04
N TYR A 191 -2.95 -7.32 -18.71
CA TYR A 191 -4.16 -6.70 -18.19
C TYR A 191 -4.60 -7.38 -16.89
N THR A 192 -4.64 -8.71 -16.87
CA THR A 192 -5.03 -9.49 -15.69
C THR A 192 -4.06 -9.25 -14.53
N LEU A 193 -2.75 -9.29 -14.80
CA LEU A 193 -1.72 -9.03 -13.79
C LEU A 193 -1.77 -7.58 -13.25
N CYS A 194 -2.03 -6.61 -14.13
CA CYS A 194 -2.21 -5.21 -13.72
C CYS A 194 -3.41 -5.02 -12.78
N LEU A 195 -4.50 -5.76 -13.01
CA LEU A 195 -5.69 -5.67 -12.16
C LEU A 195 -5.58 -6.38 -10.82
N ASP A 196 -4.69 -7.37 -10.72
CA ASP A 196 -4.47 -8.11 -9.48
C ASP A 196 -4.21 -7.12 -8.32
N PRO A 197 -5.03 -7.11 -7.26
CA PRO A 197 -4.81 -6.20 -6.15
C PRO A 197 -3.61 -6.58 -5.27
N SER A 198 -3.06 -7.78 -5.39
CA SER A 198 -2.04 -8.28 -4.46
C SER A 198 -0.72 -7.51 -4.50
N TRP A 199 -0.32 -6.90 -5.63
CA TRP A 199 0.86 -6.03 -5.68
C TRP A 199 0.60 -4.64 -5.07
N ARG A 200 -0.67 -4.29 -4.82
CA ARG A 200 -1.08 -3.03 -4.17
C ARG A 200 -1.25 -3.16 -2.65
N GLN A 201 -1.18 -4.36 -2.11
CA GLN A 201 -1.32 -4.58 -0.67
C GLN A 201 0.04 -4.37 0.00
N LEU A 202 0.05 -3.52 1.04
CA LEU A 202 1.20 -3.29 1.92
C LEU A 202 1.18 -4.25 3.12
#